data_AF-A0A8B5WFR9-F1
#
_entry.id   AF-A0A8B5WFR9-F1
#
_cell.length_a   1.000
_cell.length_b   1.000
_cell.length_c   1.000
_cell.angle_alpha   90.00
_cell.angle_beta   90.00
_cell.angle_gamma   90.00
#
_symmetry.space_group_name_H-M   'P 1'
#
loop_
_entity.id
_entity.type
_entity.pdbx_description
1 polymer ?
#
loop_
_entity_poly.entity_id
_entity_poly.type
_entity_poly.pdbx_seq_one_letter_code
_entity_poly.pdbx_strand_id
1 'polypeptide(L)'
;MENMSEPQDAAGTEREGPPWENPSAGDFFQRLWQTVVQGVSSPSELFANMRTTGGLISPLVFYVLIIGAGAIVSTALEMPFGLLGGSGGADAILGFFLVLILLPVLLPIGLFVSSGITHLALMVFGGANKPYEATFRVNAYAYGSVGWVWAIPFCGSLVGGIWGIVLEIIGVARVHEVSTGKAAAAVLVPLAIIAMFGACVALIFGLAVFGMADHS
;
A
#
# COMPACT_ATOMS: atom_id res chain seq x y z
N MET A 1 59.29 -4.09 -7.11
CA MET A 1 58.16 -3.32 -7.68
C MET A 1 56.98 -4.26 -7.66
N GLU A 2 56.30 -4.26 -6.51
CA GLU A 2 55.24 -5.20 -6.17
C GLU A 2 53.93 -4.67 -6.75
N ASN A 3 53.36 -5.42 -7.68
CA ASN A 3 52.10 -5.12 -8.33
C ASN A 3 50.97 -5.39 -7.33
N MET A 4 50.59 -4.36 -6.56
CA MET A 4 49.40 -4.38 -5.73
C MET A 4 48.18 -4.40 -6.65
N SER A 5 47.67 -5.60 -6.89
CA SER A 5 46.32 -5.79 -7.42
C SER A 5 45.36 -5.32 -6.34
N GLU A 6 44.70 -4.19 -6.59
CA GLU A 6 43.56 -3.76 -5.77
C GLU A 6 42.53 -4.90 -5.73
N PRO A 7 41.93 -5.19 -4.55
CA PRO A 7 40.78 -6.06 -4.48
C PRO A 7 39.67 -5.39 -5.31
N GLN A 8 39.16 -6.10 -6.32
CA GLN A 8 37.86 -5.80 -6.90
C GLN A 8 36.84 -6.00 -5.78
N ASP A 9 36.59 -4.95 -5.00
CA ASP A 9 35.45 -4.90 -4.10
C ASP A 9 34.20 -5.20 -4.92
N ALA A 10 33.51 -6.26 -4.51
CA ALA A 10 32.32 -6.76 -5.14
C ALA A 10 31.31 -5.61 -5.30
N ALA A 11 31.15 -5.13 -6.53
CA ALA A 11 30.01 -4.32 -6.94
C ALA A 11 28.76 -5.19 -6.78
N GLY A 12 28.20 -5.22 -5.56
CA GLY A 12 26.85 -5.70 -5.34
C GLY A 12 25.98 -4.91 -6.30
N THR A 13 25.35 -5.60 -7.24
CA THR A 13 24.51 -5.00 -8.29
C THR A 13 23.66 -3.91 -7.67
N GLU A 14 23.97 -2.66 -7.98
CA GLU A 14 23.33 -1.49 -7.39
C GLU A 14 21.84 -1.62 -7.69
N ARG A 15 20.98 -1.58 -6.67
CA ARG A 15 19.53 -1.71 -6.86
C ARG A 15 19.06 -0.54 -7.72
N GLU A 16 18.70 -0.79 -8.97
CA GLU A 16 18.38 0.29 -9.91
C GLU A 16 17.04 0.95 -9.60
N GLY A 17 16.18 0.28 -8.84
CA GLY A 17 14.82 0.71 -8.52
C GLY A 17 13.78 0.18 -9.51
N PRO A 18 12.48 0.29 -9.18
CA PRO A 18 11.40 -0.02 -10.10
C PRO A 18 11.47 0.80 -11.40
N PRO A 19 10.80 0.37 -12.50
CA PRO A 19 10.67 1.16 -13.72
C PRO A 19 10.19 2.60 -13.47
N TRP A 20 9.32 2.79 -12.48
CA TRP A 20 8.85 4.09 -12.02
C TRP A 20 9.98 5.03 -11.60
N GLU A 21 11.08 4.53 -11.05
CA GLU A 21 12.24 5.32 -10.63
C GLU A 21 13.36 5.36 -11.66
N ASN A 22 13.28 4.54 -12.71
CA ASN A 22 14.32 4.42 -13.72
C ASN A 22 13.99 5.28 -14.95
N PRO A 23 14.70 6.40 -15.20
CA PRO A 23 14.45 7.24 -16.37
C PRO A 23 14.70 6.54 -17.70
N SER A 24 15.53 5.47 -17.74
CA SER A 24 15.79 4.73 -18.98
C SER A 24 14.70 3.71 -19.32
N ALA A 25 13.75 3.45 -18.42
CA ALA A 25 12.70 2.45 -18.63
C ALA A 25 11.56 2.92 -19.56
N GLY A 26 11.51 4.21 -19.91
CA GLY A 26 10.57 4.76 -20.88
C GLY A 26 10.06 6.15 -20.50
N ASP A 27 8.97 6.57 -21.15
CA ASP A 27 8.26 7.80 -20.77
C ASP A 27 7.52 7.64 -19.42
N PHE A 28 6.88 8.72 -18.97
CA PHE A 28 6.16 8.76 -17.70
C PHE A 28 5.10 7.65 -17.56
N PHE A 29 4.24 7.48 -18.56
CA PHE A 29 3.13 6.53 -18.52
C PHE A 29 3.63 5.10 -18.67
N GLN A 30 4.62 4.89 -19.52
CA GLN A 30 5.28 3.60 -19.70
C GLN A 30 5.90 3.12 -18.39
N ARG A 31 6.64 3.99 -17.68
CA ARG A 31 7.26 3.67 -16.38
C ARG A 31 6.23 3.37 -15.30
N LEU A 32 5.15 4.16 -15.24
CA LEU A 32 4.02 3.94 -14.33
C LEU A 32 3.39 2.56 -14.57
N TRP A 33 3.00 2.28 -15.82
CA TRP A 33 2.35 1.05 -16.20
C TRP A 33 3.25 -0.18 -16.03
N GLN A 34 4.51 -0.09 -16.43
CA GLN A 34 5.47 -1.18 -16.23
C GLN A 34 5.64 -1.53 -14.74
N THR A 35 5.62 -0.53 -13.85
CA THR A 35 5.72 -0.78 -12.39
C THR A 35 4.46 -1.43 -11.83
N VAL A 36 3.28 -1.02 -12.31
CA VAL A 36 2.02 -1.69 -11.98
C VAL A 36 2.07 -3.15 -12.43
N VAL A 37 2.38 -3.40 -13.70
CA VAL A 37 2.45 -4.75 -14.28
C VAL A 37 3.49 -5.60 -13.55
N GLN A 38 4.71 -5.11 -13.40
CA GLN A 38 5.78 -5.85 -12.71
C GLN A 38 5.42 -6.15 -11.25
N GLY A 39 4.77 -5.22 -10.56
CA GLY A 39 4.31 -5.44 -9.18
C GLY A 39 3.26 -6.52 -9.05
N VAL A 40 2.37 -6.68 -10.04
CA VAL A 40 1.35 -7.75 -10.00
C VAL A 40 1.85 -9.08 -10.58
N SER A 41 2.69 -9.05 -11.63
CA SER A 41 3.12 -10.26 -12.33
C SER A 41 4.42 -10.85 -11.78
N SER A 42 5.33 -10.00 -11.33
CA SER A 42 6.70 -10.36 -10.91
C SER A 42 7.13 -9.63 -9.63
N PRO A 43 6.33 -9.70 -8.53
CA PRO A 43 6.58 -8.89 -7.34
C PRO A 43 7.94 -9.15 -6.70
N SER A 44 8.40 -10.40 -6.70
CA SER A 44 9.72 -10.76 -6.15
C SER A 44 10.87 -10.05 -6.88
N GLU A 45 10.75 -9.85 -8.19
CA GLU A 45 11.75 -9.12 -8.99
C GLU A 45 11.68 -7.61 -8.71
N LEU A 46 10.46 -7.05 -8.69
CA LEU A 46 10.22 -5.65 -8.36
C LEU A 46 10.90 -5.28 -7.02
N PHE A 47 10.61 -6.05 -5.97
CA PHE A 47 11.11 -5.78 -4.63
C PHE A 47 12.59 -6.14 -4.43
N ALA A 48 13.12 -7.11 -5.17
CA ALA A 48 14.56 -7.39 -5.16
C ALA A 48 15.37 -6.24 -5.77
N ASN A 49 14.86 -5.61 -6.84
CA ASN A 49 15.51 -4.47 -7.48
C ASN A 49 15.18 -3.11 -6.82
N MET A 50 14.26 -3.08 -5.85
CA MET A 50 13.84 -1.86 -5.19
C MET A 50 14.93 -1.30 -4.28
N ARG A 51 15.33 -0.04 -4.51
CA ARG A 51 16.23 0.72 -3.63
C ARG A 51 15.67 0.79 -2.21
N THR A 52 16.55 0.67 -1.22
CA THR A 52 16.20 0.80 0.21
C THR A 52 16.26 2.23 0.72
N THR A 53 16.95 3.11 -0.01
CA THR A 53 17.20 4.53 0.32
C THR A 53 17.20 5.37 -0.96
N GLY A 54 16.96 6.68 -0.86
CA GLY A 54 16.85 7.60 -2.02
C GLY A 54 15.64 8.54 -2.01
N GLY A 55 14.86 8.57 -0.93
CA GLY A 55 13.78 9.50 -0.69
C GLY A 55 12.38 8.86 -0.76
N LEU A 56 11.43 9.51 -0.09
CA LEU A 56 10.04 9.04 0.03
C LEU A 56 9.11 9.62 -1.05
N ILE A 57 9.54 10.66 -1.77
CA ILE A 57 8.66 11.39 -2.68
C ILE A 57 8.28 10.55 -3.91
N SER A 58 9.27 9.96 -4.60
CA SER A 58 9.00 9.12 -5.78
C SER A 58 8.02 7.97 -5.50
N PRO A 59 8.24 7.11 -4.48
CA PRO A 59 7.30 6.04 -4.14
C PRO A 59 5.93 6.59 -3.68
N LEU A 60 5.90 7.69 -2.93
CA LEU A 60 4.65 8.32 -2.51
C LEU A 60 3.83 8.81 -3.72
N VAL A 61 4.46 9.44 -4.71
CA VAL A 61 3.77 9.90 -5.93
C VAL A 61 3.21 8.71 -6.69
N PHE A 62 3.97 7.62 -6.85
CA PHE A 62 3.47 6.39 -7.47
C PHE A 62 2.20 5.88 -6.76
N TYR A 63 2.27 5.74 -5.44
CA TYR A 63 1.16 5.29 -4.60
C TYR A 63 -0.07 6.20 -4.76
N VAL A 64 0.10 7.52 -4.61
CA VAL A 64 -1.00 8.50 -4.70
C VAL A 64 -1.64 8.52 -6.08
N LEU A 65 -0.85 8.41 -7.15
CA LEU A 65 -1.39 8.41 -8.51
C LEU A 65 -2.30 7.19 -8.76
N ILE A 66 -1.84 5.98 -8.41
CA ILE A 66 -2.62 4.77 -8.72
C ILE A 66 -3.78 4.59 -7.73
N ILE A 67 -3.52 4.69 -6.43
CA ILE A 67 -4.56 4.52 -5.41
C ILE A 67 -5.57 5.67 -5.48
N GLY A 68 -5.11 6.91 -5.70
CA GLY A 68 -5.99 8.05 -5.87
C GLY A 68 -6.90 7.89 -7.09
N ALA A 69 -6.35 7.50 -8.25
CA ALA A 69 -7.16 7.22 -9.44
C ALA A 69 -8.16 6.09 -9.19
N GLY A 70 -7.73 4.98 -8.58
CA GLY A 70 -8.60 3.86 -8.23
C GLY A 70 -9.75 4.24 -7.31
N ALA A 71 -9.47 5.01 -6.26
CA ALA A 71 -10.47 5.51 -5.33
C ALA A 71 -11.49 6.45 -6.00
N ILE A 72 -11.02 7.39 -6.83
CA ILE A 72 -11.88 8.33 -7.57
C ILE A 72 -12.81 7.57 -8.51
N VAL A 73 -12.27 6.62 -9.29
CA VAL A 73 -13.06 5.80 -10.21
C VAL A 73 -14.07 4.96 -9.45
N SER A 74 -13.65 4.30 -8.37
CA SER A 74 -14.54 3.52 -7.49
C SER A 74 -15.71 4.35 -6.98
N THR A 75 -15.46 5.52 -6.38
CA THR A 75 -16.52 6.41 -5.88
C THR A 75 -17.42 6.92 -7.00
N ALA A 76 -16.87 7.24 -8.17
CA ALA A 76 -17.66 7.68 -9.32
C ALA A 76 -18.60 6.58 -9.84
N LEU A 77 -18.16 5.32 -9.84
CA LEU A 77 -18.99 4.17 -10.22
C LEU A 77 -20.09 3.86 -9.19
N GLU A 78 -19.87 4.22 -7.93
CA GLU A 78 -20.85 4.02 -6.85
C GLU A 78 -21.94 5.11 -6.82
N MET A 79 -21.66 6.31 -7.35
CA MET A 79 -22.59 7.44 -7.32
C MET A 79 -24.02 7.13 -7.82
N PRO A 80 -24.23 6.44 -8.96
CA PRO A 80 -25.58 6.11 -9.42
C PRO A 80 -26.37 5.26 -8.42
N PHE A 81 -25.72 4.38 -7.67
CA PHE A 81 -26.39 3.56 -6.66
C PHE A 81 -26.85 4.41 -5.46
N GLY A 82 -26.08 5.42 -5.07
CA GLY A 82 -26.48 6.39 -4.06
C GLY A 82 -27.67 7.25 -4.50
N LEU A 83 -27.65 7.73 -5.75
CA LEU A 83 -28.74 8.52 -6.34
C LEU A 83 -30.06 7.75 -6.43
N LEU A 84 -29.99 6.44 -6.70
CA LEU A 84 -31.15 5.56 -6.81
C LEU A 84 -31.61 4.99 -5.45
N GLY A 85 -30.70 4.89 -4.48
CA GLY A 85 -30.90 4.27 -3.16
C GLY A 85 -31.46 5.19 -2.07
N GLY A 86 -31.84 6.42 -2.40
CA GLY A 86 -32.53 7.33 -1.47
C GLY A 86 -31.63 8.23 -0.63
N SER A 87 -30.30 8.16 -0.78
CA SER A 87 -29.44 9.29 -0.36
C SER A 87 -29.77 10.47 -1.27
N GLY A 88 -30.03 11.65 -0.70
CA GLY A 88 -30.36 12.82 -1.52
C GLY A 88 -29.27 13.06 -2.54
N GLY A 89 -29.60 13.40 -3.79
CA GLY A 89 -28.59 13.55 -4.84
C GLY A 89 -27.48 14.57 -4.50
N ALA A 90 -27.79 15.53 -3.64
CA ALA A 90 -26.83 16.47 -3.07
C ALA A 90 -25.79 15.80 -2.15
N ASP A 91 -26.18 14.79 -1.35
CA ASP A 91 -25.28 14.09 -0.43
C ASP A 91 -24.27 13.23 -1.19
N ALA A 92 -24.70 12.56 -2.26
CA ALA A 92 -23.82 11.77 -3.13
C ALA A 92 -22.76 12.67 -3.81
N ILE A 93 -23.19 13.82 -4.34
CA ILE A 93 -22.30 14.81 -4.96
C ILE A 93 -21.32 15.37 -3.93
N LEU A 94 -21.82 15.76 -2.74
CA LEU A 94 -20.98 16.25 -1.66
C LEU A 94 -19.93 15.21 -1.23
N GLY A 95 -20.34 13.95 -1.07
CA GLY A 95 -19.44 12.85 -0.74
C GLY A 95 -18.31 12.68 -1.77
N PHE A 96 -18.63 12.72 -3.06
CA PHE A 96 -17.62 12.65 -4.12
C PHE A 96 -16.61 13.81 -4.05
N PHE A 97 -17.07 15.05 -3.86
CA PHE A 97 -16.16 16.20 -3.73
C PHE A 97 -15.31 16.15 -2.46
N LEU A 98 -15.86 15.68 -1.35
CA LEU A 98 -15.09 15.46 -0.12
C LEU A 98 -13.96 14.45 -0.35
N VAL A 99 -14.23 13.35 -1.06
CA VAL A 99 -13.20 12.36 -1.43
C VAL A 99 -12.09 13.03 -2.26
N LEU A 100 -12.43 13.82 -3.28
CA LEU A 100 -11.42 14.53 -4.10
C LEU A 100 -10.53 15.47 -3.29
N ILE A 101 -11.10 16.17 -2.31
CA ILE A 101 -10.37 17.14 -1.48
C ILE A 101 -9.51 16.42 -0.42
N LEU A 102 -10.01 15.33 0.16
CA LEU A 102 -9.36 14.65 1.26
C LEU A 102 -8.28 13.64 0.80
N LEU A 103 -8.45 13.00 -0.36
CA LEU A 103 -7.52 11.96 -0.84
C LEU A 103 -6.05 12.41 -0.89
N PRO A 104 -5.68 13.60 -1.40
CA PRO A 104 -4.29 14.05 -1.46
C PRO A 104 -3.62 14.16 -0.08
N VAL A 105 -4.40 14.27 1.00
CA VAL A 105 -3.91 14.38 2.38
C VAL A 105 -3.99 13.02 3.09
N LEU A 106 -5.12 12.33 2.97
CA LEU A 106 -5.35 11.06 3.67
C LEU A 106 -4.49 9.92 3.13
N LEU A 107 -4.23 9.88 1.81
CA LEU A 107 -3.41 8.83 1.22
C LEU A 107 -1.96 8.85 1.74
N PRO A 108 -1.23 9.99 1.72
CA PRO A 108 0.08 10.07 2.35
C PRO A 108 0.04 9.70 3.83
N ILE A 109 -0.88 10.27 4.61
CA ILE A 109 -0.97 9.99 6.06
C ILE A 109 -1.17 8.49 6.31
N GLY A 110 -2.11 7.86 5.59
CA GLY A 110 -2.37 6.43 5.69
C GLY A 110 -1.15 5.58 5.31
N LEU A 111 -0.39 6.00 4.30
CA LEU A 111 0.84 5.31 3.91
C LEU A 111 1.93 5.45 4.98
N PHE A 112 2.13 6.64 5.55
CA PHE A 112 3.10 6.85 6.63
C PHE A 112 2.73 6.03 7.88
N VAL A 113 1.46 6.06 8.27
CA VAL A 113 0.99 5.32 9.45
C VAL A 113 1.09 3.82 9.23
N SER A 114 0.62 3.29 8.10
CA SER A 114 0.68 1.84 7.81
C SER A 114 2.12 1.34 7.74
N SER A 115 3.00 2.07 7.05
CA SER A 115 4.43 1.75 6.99
C SER A 115 5.07 1.80 8.39
N GLY A 116 4.64 2.74 9.23
CA GLY A 116 5.10 2.85 10.62
C GLY A 116 4.70 1.62 11.43
N ILE A 117 3.45 1.22 11.34
CA ILE A 117 2.93 0.01 12.01
C ILE A 117 3.70 -1.23 11.55
N THR A 118 3.86 -1.44 10.24
CA THR A 118 4.62 -2.59 9.70
C THR A 118 6.08 -2.55 10.15
N HIS A 119 6.71 -1.37 10.17
CA HIS A 119 8.10 -1.22 10.61
C HIS A 119 8.27 -1.48 12.11
N LEU A 120 7.36 -0.99 12.95
CA LEU A 120 7.33 -1.29 14.38
C LEU A 120 7.16 -2.80 14.61
N ALA A 121 6.25 -3.44 13.89
CA ALA A 121 6.05 -4.89 13.96
C ALA A 121 7.32 -5.64 13.52
N LEU A 122 8.00 -5.21 12.46
CA LEU A 122 9.29 -5.74 12.06
C LEU A 122 10.33 -5.61 13.17
N MET A 123 10.39 -4.49 13.89
CA MET A 123 11.30 -4.34 15.03
C MET A 123 10.97 -5.33 16.15
N VAL A 124 9.69 -5.52 16.49
CA VAL A 124 9.23 -6.47 17.51
C VAL A 124 9.61 -7.91 17.13
N PHE A 125 9.46 -8.30 15.87
CA PHE A 125 9.82 -9.64 15.39
C PHE A 125 11.30 -9.78 15.00
N GLY A 126 12.14 -8.77 15.25
CA GLY A 126 13.57 -8.77 14.93
C GLY A 126 13.83 -8.94 13.43
N GLY A 127 13.05 -8.28 12.58
CA GLY A 127 13.11 -8.31 11.12
C GLY A 127 13.36 -6.95 10.46
N ALA A 128 13.52 -5.88 11.24
CA ALA A 128 13.80 -4.54 10.72
C ALA A 128 15.27 -4.36 10.26
N ASN A 129 15.72 -5.18 9.31
CA ASN A 129 17.12 -5.18 8.83
C ASN A 129 17.49 -4.00 7.91
N LYS A 130 16.49 -3.20 7.50
CA LYS A 130 16.63 -2.03 6.62
C LYS A 130 15.86 -0.86 7.26
N PRO A 131 16.20 0.41 6.94
CA PRO A 131 15.56 1.57 7.55
C PRO A 131 14.06 1.64 7.26
N TYR A 132 13.33 2.45 8.04
CA TYR A 132 11.91 2.75 7.84
C TYR A 132 11.57 3.13 6.39
N GLU A 133 12.45 3.88 5.73
CA GLU A 133 12.30 4.25 4.32
C GLU A 133 12.08 3.01 3.42
N ALA A 134 12.78 1.91 3.70
CA ALA A 134 12.62 0.67 2.94
C ALA A 134 11.21 0.08 3.12
N THR A 135 10.67 0.10 4.35
CA THR A 135 9.29 -0.34 4.63
C THR A 135 8.27 0.59 3.94
N PHE A 136 8.47 1.91 4.02
CA PHE A 136 7.61 2.88 3.34
C PHE A 136 7.54 2.63 1.84
N ARG A 137 8.69 2.36 1.21
CA ARG A 137 8.79 2.03 -0.21
C ARG A 137 8.10 0.72 -0.55
N VAL A 138 8.26 -0.31 0.28
CA VAL A 138 7.51 -1.56 0.12
C VAL A 138 6.02 -1.29 0.09
N ASN A 139 5.48 -0.59 1.09
CA ASN A 139 4.05 -0.32 1.17
C ASN A 139 3.57 0.51 -0.03
N ALA A 140 4.33 1.56 -0.41
CA ALA A 140 3.98 2.41 -1.53
C ALA A 140 3.86 1.63 -2.85
N TYR A 141 4.84 0.75 -3.15
CA TYR A 141 4.82 -0.05 -4.37
C TYR A 141 3.84 -1.23 -4.28
N ALA A 142 3.69 -1.88 -3.13
CA ALA A 142 2.74 -2.97 -2.94
C ALA A 142 1.30 -2.49 -3.19
N TYR A 143 0.87 -1.45 -2.48
CA TYR A 143 -0.48 -0.91 -2.62
C TYR A 143 -0.65 -0.14 -3.94
N GLY A 144 0.37 0.62 -4.35
CA GLY A 144 0.36 1.34 -5.63
C GLY A 144 0.20 0.39 -6.84
N SER A 145 0.81 -0.79 -6.83
CA SER A 145 0.69 -1.74 -7.96
C SER A 145 -0.69 -2.41 -8.07
N VAL A 146 -1.54 -2.33 -7.03
CA VAL A 146 -2.86 -2.99 -7.00
C VAL A 146 -4.04 -2.01 -6.96
N GLY A 147 -3.79 -0.71 -6.80
CA GLY A 147 -4.86 0.29 -6.64
C GLY A 147 -5.83 0.36 -7.82
N TRP A 148 -5.43 -0.04 -9.02
CA TRP A 148 -6.31 -0.10 -10.19
C TRP A 148 -7.47 -1.11 -10.02
N VAL A 149 -7.29 -2.15 -9.19
CA VAL A 149 -8.31 -3.18 -8.93
C VAL A 149 -9.54 -2.58 -8.25
N TRP A 150 -9.40 -1.45 -7.56
CA TRP A 150 -10.50 -0.76 -6.89
C TRP A 150 -11.55 -0.22 -7.87
N ALA A 151 -11.20 -0.06 -9.15
CA ALA A 151 -12.16 0.30 -10.19
C ALA A 151 -13.18 -0.82 -10.51
N ILE A 152 -12.99 -2.04 -9.98
CA ILE A 152 -13.92 -3.15 -10.15
C ILE A 152 -15.02 -3.05 -9.07
N PRO A 153 -16.30 -2.83 -9.43
CA PRO A 153 -17.38 -2.72 -8.45
C PRO A 153 -17.52 -3.99 -7.60
N PHE A 154 -17.99 -3.83 -6.36
CA PHE A 154 -18.31 -4.88 -5.39
C PHE A 154 -17.13 -5.71 -4.85
N CYS A 155 -16.18 -6.13 -5.69
CA CYS A 155 -15.07 -7.00 -5.28
C CYS A 155 -13.69 -6.33 -5.36
N GLY A 156 -13.56 -5.18 -6.03
CA GLY A 156 -12.28 -4.53 -6.25
C GLY A 156 -11.53 -4.17 -4.97
N SER A 157 -12.24 -3.67 -3.96
CA SER A 157 -11.67 -3.35 -2.65
C SER A 157 -11.18 -4.59 -1.91
N LEU A 158 -11.97 -5.67 -1.91
CA LEU A 158 -11.61 -6.94 -1.27
C LEU A 158 -10.41 -7.61 -1.96
N VAL A 159 -10.47 -7.75 -3.29
CA VAL A 159 -9.40 -8.35 -4.08
C VAL A 159 -8.12 -7.51 -3.96
N GLY A 160 -8.24 -6.18 -4.08
CA GLY A 160 -7.13 -5.25 -3.91
C GLY A 160 -6.51 -5.32 -2.50
N GLY A 161 -7.32 -5.44 -1.46
CA GLY A 161 -6.85 -5.59 -0.08
C GLY A 161 -6.08 -6.89 0.14
N ILE A 162 -6.64 -8.03 -0.30
CA ILE A 162 -5.99 -9.33 -0.17
C ILE A 162 -4.68 -9.35 -0.96
N TRP A 163 -4.69 -8.91 -2.22
CA TRP A 163 -3.50 -8.93 -3.05
C TRP A 163 -2.45 -7.92 -2.58
N GLY A 164 -2.86 -6.74 -2.10
CA GLY A 164 -1.97 -5.76 -1.48
C GLY A 164 -1.22 -6.32 -0.27
N ILE A 165 -1.90 -7.08 0.59
CA ILE A 165 -1.28 -7.77 1.72
C ILE A 165 -0.24 -8.80 1.23
N VAL A 166 -0.57 -9.59 0.20
CA VAL A 166 0.37 -10.55 -0.39
C VAL A 166 1.62 -9.83 -0.91
N LEU A 167 1.45 -8.71 -1.63
CA LEU A 167 2.55 -7.92 -2.14
C LEU A 167 3.39 -7.28 -1.03
N GLU A 168 2.77 -6.78 0.04
CA GLU A 168 3.48 -6.25 1.20
C GLU A 168 4.31 -7.33 1.89
N ILE A 169 3.76 -8.55 2.08
CA ILE A 169 4.51 -9.67 2.68
C ILE A 169 5.71 -10.06 1.80
N ILE A 170 5.52 -10.17 0.47
CA ILE A 170 6.60 -10.47 -0.46
C ILE A 170 7.65 -9.36 -0.41
N GLY A 171 7.23 -8.10 -0.47
CA GLY A 171 8.12 -6.95 -0.46
C GLY A 171 8.91 -6.84 0.83
N VAL A 172 8.27 -7.00 1.98
CA VAL A 172 8.93 -7.02 3.28
C VAL A 172 9.94 -8.15 3.34
N ALA A 173 9.57 -9.38 2.95
CA ALA A 173 10.47 -10.52 2.99
C ALA A 173 11.72 -10.29 2.12
N ARG A 174 11.55 -9.77 0.90
CA ARG A 174 12.66 -9.53 -0.05
C ARG A 174 13.52 -8.34 0.35
N VAL A 175 12.90 -7.23 0.74
CA VAL A 175 13.63 -5.99 1.02
C VAL A 175 14.34 -6.06 2.35
N HIS A 176 13.67 -6.57 3.38
CA HIS A 176 14.27 -6.75 4.71
C HIS A 176 15.07 -8.05 4.84
N GLU A 177 15.14 -8.89 3.80
CA GLU A 177 15.92 -10.13 3.79
C GLU A 177 15.56 -11.03 4.99
N VAL A 178 14.26 -11.17 5.24
CA VAL A 178 13.70 -11.99 6.33
C VAL A 178 12.91 -13.17 5.77
N SER A 179 12.68 -14.19 6.60
CA SER A 179 11.80 -15.30 6.21
C SER A 179 10.38 -14.81 5.94
N THR A 180 9.69 -15.45 5.00
CA THR A 180 8.29 -15.14 4.66
C THR A 180 7.37 -15.23 5.88
N GLY A 181 7.61 -16.18 6.79
CA GLY A 181 6.84 -16.29 8.04
C GLY A 181 7.01 -15.07 8.95
N LYS A 182 8.24 -14.52 9.05
CA LYS A 182 8.50 -13.29 9.83
C LYS A 182 7.86 -12.07 9.16
N ALA A 183 7.96 -11.95 7.83
CA ALA A 183 7.29 -10.89 7.07
C ALA A 183 5.77 -10.96 7.24
N ALA A 184 5.18 -12.16 7.11
CA ALA A 184 3.76 -12.39 7.30
C ALA A 184 3.31 -12.03 8.72
N ALA A 185 4.08 -12.38 9.75
CA ALA A 185 3.77 -11.97 11.12
C ALA A 185 3.77 -10.44 11.28
N ALA A 186 4.77 -9.75 10.70
CA ALA A 186 4.88 -8.30 10.78
C ALA A 186 3.71 -7.56 10.10
N VAL A 187 3.13 -8.14 9.03
CA VAL A 187 1.99 -7.54 8.30
C VAL A 187 0.65 -7.97 8.92
N LEU A 188 0.46 -9.26 9.18
CA LEU A 188 -0.85 -9.81 9.57
C LEU A 188 -1.18 -9.61 11.04
N VAL A 189 -0.20 -9.59 11.95
CA VAL A 189 -0.49 -9.41 13.39
C VAL A 189 -1.09 -8.02 13.67
N PRO A 190 -0.52 -6.90 13.18
CA PRO A 190 -1.15 -5.60 13.35
C PRO A 190 -2.54 -5.52 12.73
N LEU A 191 -2.74 -6.09 11.53
CA LEU A 191 -4.04 -6.15 10.87
C LEU A 191 -5.08 -6.91 11.71
N ALA A 192 -4.69 -8.07 12.27
CA ALA A 192 -5.56 -8.85 13.14
C ALA A 192 -5.95 -8.08 14.42
N ILE A 193 -5.00 -7.37 15.04
CA ILE A 193 -5.26 -6.54 16.22
C ILE A 193 -6.26 -5.43 15.89
N ILE A 194 -6.05 -4.71 14.78
CA ILE A 194 -6.94 -3.63 14.34
C ILE A 194 -8.34 -4.17 14.04
N ALA A 195 -8.43 -5.31 13.32
CA ALA A 195 -9.70 -5.95 12.99
C ALA A 195 -10.46 -6.41 14.23
N MET A 196 -9.79 -7.05 15.20
CA MET A 196 -10.40 -7.46 16.47
C MET A 196 -10.89 -6.25 17.27
N PHE A 197 -10.08 -5.19 17.37
CA PHE A 197 -10.47 -3.97 18.07
C PHE A 197 -11.71 -3.32 17.41
N GLY A 198 -11.71 -3.20 16.09
CA GLY A 198 -12.85 -2.67 15.34
C GLY A 198 -14.13 -3.49 15.52
N ALA A 199 -14.03 -4.82 15.49
CA ALA A 199 -15.16 -5.72 15.73
C ALA A 199 -15.72 -5.57 17.15
N CYS A 200 -14.86 -5.45 18.17
CA CYS A 200 -15.28 -5.21 19.55
C CYS A 200 -16.03 -3.87 19.69
N VAL A 201 -15.51 -2.79 19.11
CA VAL A 201 -16.15 -1.47 19.14
C VAL A 201 -17.52 -1.51 18.45
N ALA A 202 -17.60 -2.12 17.26
CA ALA A 202 -18.85 -2.27 16.53
C ALA A 202 -19.89 -3.08 17.31
N LEU A 203 -19.48 -4.17 17.98
CA LEU A 203 -20.36 -4.98 18.82
C LEU A 203 -20.90 -4.17 20.01
N ILE A 204 -20.03 -3.46 20.74
CA ILE A 204 -20.43 -2.65 21.90
C ILE A 204 -21.41 -1.56 21.46
N PHE A 205 -21.11 -0.87 20.36
CA PHE A 205 -21.99 0.17 19.83
C PHE A 205 -23.33 -0.40 19.35
N GLY A 206 -23.32 -1.53 18.66
CA GLY A 206 -24.53 -2.22 18.21
C GLY A 206 -25.43 -2.65 19.37
N LEU A 207 -24.85 -3.22 20.43
CA LEU A 207 -25.58 -3.58 21.66
C LEU A 207 -26.14 -2.35 22.38
N ALA A 208 -25.40 -1.24 22.42
CA ALA A 208 -25.87 0.01 23.02
C ALA A 208 -27.05 0.62 22.25
N VAL A 209 -26.98 0.64 20.91
CA VAL A 209 -28.09 1.13 20.06
C VAL A 209 -29.31 0.22 20.18
N PHE A 210 -29.12 -1.10 20.15
CA PHE A 210 -30.21 -2.06 20.31
C PHE A 210 -30.90 -1.90 21.67
N GLY A 211 -30.13 -1.78 22.76
CA GLY A 211 -30.68 -1.56 24.10
C GLY A 211 -31.43 -0.23 24.24
N MET A 212 -31.02 0.84 23.53
CA MET A 212 -31.77 2.10 23.51
C MET A 212 -33.10 1.98 22.77
N ALA A 213 -33.18 1.18 21.70
CA ALA A 213 -34.40 0.96 20.93
C ALA A 213 -35.46 0.14 21.70
N ASP A 214 -35.04 -0.77 22.58
CA ASP A 214 -35.96 -1.54 23.45
C ASP A 214 -36.57 -0.67 24.57
N HIS A 215 -36.02 0.52 24.82
CA HIS A 215 -36.47 1.45 25.88
C HIS A 215 -37.23 2.68 25.37
N SER A 216 -37.45 2.80 24.05
CA SER A 216 -38.21 3.89 23.40
C SER A 216 -39.56 3.41 22.88
#